data_AF-A0A1X0Y030-F1
#
_entry.id   AF-A0A1X0Y030-F1
#
_cell.length_a   1.000
_cell.length_b   1.000
_cell.length_c   1.000
_cell.angle_alpha   90.00
_cell.angle_beta   90.00
_cell.angle_gamma   90.00
#
_symmetry.space_group_name_H-M   'P 1'
#
loop_
_entity.id
_entity.type
_entity.pdbx_description
1 polymer ?
#
loop_
_entity_poly.entity_id
_entity_poly.type
_entity_poly.pdbx_seq_one_letter_code
_entity_poly.pdbx_strand_id
1 'polypeptide(L)'
;MKRICISLIAVLVLLVGCAPKQQGLAKKYDKDEYRAMTLCVGATDVALFAATQKLNGIPINSVKQNYLNSKLALASIDKVYKSDFSSPWEFAITFFELCAEEVGNVPLERIDYADFCLQNQMIAGVAHQFKTNGDNKETAYRFFSNYKSKTVKEVIDIVYNENKTSSQAKLDAWGSCIGYAVYQ
;
A
#
# COMPACT_ATOMS: atom_id res chain seq x y z
N MET A 1 -20.97 37.92 69.77
CA MET A 1 -20.16 36.68 69.68
C MET A 1 -20.59 35.89 68.46
N LYS A 2 -19.61 35.23 67.80
CA LYS A 2 -19.69 34.27 66.69
C LYS A 2 -19.88 34.84 65.28
N ARG A 3 -18.72 35.13 64.66
CA ARG A 3 -18.47 35.02 63.23
C ARG A 3 -18.62 33.56 62.81
N ILE A 4 -19.30 33.30 61.70
CA ILE A 4 -19.25 32.01 61.01
C ILE A 4 -18.96 32.32 59.53
N CYS A 5 -17.68 32.19 59.18
CA CYS A 5 -17.24 31.93 57.81
C CYS A 5 -17.73 30.53 57.43
N ILE A 6 -18.46 30.39 56.32
CA ILE A 6 -18.57 29.10 55.64
C ILE A 6 -18.19 29.32 54.18
N SER A 7 -17.22 28.51 53.79
CA SER A 7 -16.36 28.59 52.64
C SER A 7 -17.09 28.45 51.30
N LEU A 8 -16.61 29.20 50.31
CA LEU A 8 -16.81 28.88 48.89
C LEU A 8 -16.29 27.47 48.62
N ILE A 9 -17.16 26.55 48.23
CA ILE A 9 -16.77 25.29 47.60
C ILE A 9 -16.71 25.56 46.10
N ALA A 10 -15.51 25.80 45.59
CA ALA A 10 -15.24 25.78 44.15
C ALA A 10 -15.27 24.31 43.70
N VAL A 11 -16.38 23.88 43.09
CA VAL A 11 -16.46 22.58 42.42
C VAL A 11 -15.66 22.67 41.13
N LEU A 12 -14.42 22.20 41.18
CA LEU A 12 -13.59 21.97 40.02
C LEU A 12 -14.17 20.76 39.25
N VAL A 13 -15.08 21.03 38.31
CA VAL A 13 -15.53 20.02 37.35
C VAL A 13 -14.36 19.75 36.42
N LEU A 14 -13.54 18.76 36.79
CA LEU A 14 -12.62 18.13 35.86
C LEU A 14 -13.47 17.46 34.79
N LEU A 15 -13.69 18.19 33.68
CA LEU A 15 -14.02 17.58 32.40
C LEU A 15 -12.82 16.70 32.04
N VAL A 16 -12.83 15.48 32.56
CA VAL A 16 -12.10 14.36 31.98
C VAL A 16 -12.74 14.17 30.61
N GLY A 17 -12.27 14.97 29.65
CA GLY A 17 -12.48 14.70 28.26
C GLY A 17 -11.89 13.32 28.03
N CYS A 18 -12.74 12.31 27.96
CA CYS A 18 -12.41 11.10 27.25
C CYS A 18 -12.07 11.56 25.83
N ALA A 19 -10.77 11.78 25.58
CA ALA A 19 -10.27 11.76 24.23
C ALA A 19 -10.85 10.50 23.59
N PRO A 20 -11.52 10.58 22.43
CA PRO A 20 -11.93 9.38 21.74
C PRO A 20 -10.66 8.57 21.55
N LYS A 21 -10.60 7.45 22.26
CA LYS A 21 -9.57 6.43 22.09
C LYS A 21 -9.52 6.22 20.59
N GLN A 22 -8.44 6.61 19.92
CA GLN A 22 -8.25 6.32 18.50
C GLN A 22 -8.61 4.85 18.37
N GLN A 23 -9.74 4.55 17.72
CA GLN A 23 -10.10 3.20 17.35
C GLN A 23 -8.99 2.79 16.40
N GLY A 24 -7.95 2.17 16.96
CA GLY A 24 -6.85 1.62 16.19
C GLY A 24 -7.47 0.75 15.13
N LEU A 25 -7.06 0.98 13.88
CA LEU A 25 -7.42 0.20 12.70
C LEU A 25 -7.63 -1.25 13.14
N ALA A 26 -8.87 -1.74 13.02
CA ALA A 26 -9.20 -3.11 13.39
C ALA A 26 -8.23 -4.04 12.67
N LYS A 27 -7.41 -4.74 13.46
CA LYS A 27 -6.23 -5.49 13.00
C LYS A 27 -6.70 -6.74 12.23
N LYS A 28 -6.58 -6.74 10.90
CA LYS A 28 -7.11 -7.79 10.02
C LYS A 28 -6.16 -8.96 9.75
N TYR A 29 -4.85 -8.75 9.91
CA TYR A 29 -3.82 -9.75 9.62
C TYR A 29 -2.80 -9.85 10.76
N ASP A 30 -2.29 -11.06 10.96
CA ASP A 30 -1.18 -11.30 11.88
C ASP A 30 0.18 -10.91 11.27
N LYS A 31 1.25 -11.07 12.06
CA LYS A 31 2.60 -10.65 11.66
C LYS A 31 3.17 -11.49 10.52
N ASP A 32 2.86 -12.77 10.48
CA ASP A 32 3.40 -13.69 9.48
C ASP A 32 2.61 -13.57 8.17
N GLU A 33 1.29 -13.41 8.24
CA GLU A 33 0.43 -13.00 7.12
C GLU A 33 0.94 -11.68 6.51
N TYR A 34 1.19 -10.64 7.34
CA TYR A 34 1.74 -9.37 6.87
C TYR A 34 3.10 -9.52 6.16
N ARG A 35 4.02 -10.30 6.73
CA ARG A 35 5.35 -10.52 6.14
C ARG A 35 5.26 -11.24 4.80
N ALA A 36 4.45 -12.28 4.72
CA ALA A 36 4.26 -13.04 3.50
C ALA A 36 3.60 -12.19 2.41
N MET A 37 2.54 -11.45 2.75
CA MET A 37 1.92 -10.52 1.81
C MET A 37 2.88 -9.41 1.37
N THR A 38 3.75 -8.91 2.25
CA THR A 38 4.77 -7.92 1.86
C THR A 38 5.77 -8.49 0.83
N LEU A 39 6.12 -9.78 0.91
CA LEU A 39 6.89 -10.45 -0.13
C LEU A 39 6.08 -10.53 -1.44
N CYS A 40 4.79 -10.84 -1.35
CA CYS A 40 3.88 -10.86 -2.50
C CYS A 40 3.73 -9.48 -3.16
N VAL A 41 3.71 -8.39 -2.40
CA VAL A 41 3.74 -7.02 -2.94
C VAL A 41 4.99 -6.80 -3.80
N GLY A 42 6.17 -7.21 -3.32
CA GLY A 42 7.41 -7.11 -4.09
C GLY A 42 7.39 -7.95 -5.37
N ALA A 43 6.86 -9.18 -5.30
CA ALA A 43 6.69 -10.04 -6.48
C ALA A 43 5.69 -9.47 -7.49
N THR A 44 4.65 -8.80 -6.99
CA THR A 44 3.60 -8.16 -7.77
C THR A 44 4.09 -6.91 -8.48
N ASP A 45 4.94 -6.11 -7.84
CA ASP A 45 5.59 -4.96 -8.49
C ASP A 45 6.43 -5.38 -9.70
N VAL A 46 7.17 -6.50 -9.57
CA VAL A 46 7.87 -7.12 -10.70
C VAL A 46 6.89 -7.62 -11.76
N ALA A 47 5.79 -8.26 -11.34
CA ALA A 47 4.78 -8.77 -12.26
C ALA A 47 4.11 -7.64 -13.06
N LEU A 48 3.77 -6.52 -12.41
CA LEU A 48 3.21 -5.32 -13.04
C LEU A 48 4.18 -4.73 -14.07
N PHE A 49 5.45 -4.58 -13.69
CA PHE A 49 6.49 -4.12 -14.61
C PHE A 49 6.61 -5.05 -15.82
N ALA A 50 6.80 -6.35 -15.59
CA ALA A 50 6.92 -7.33 -16.67
C ALA A 50 5.67 -7.38 -17.56
N ALA A 51 4.49 -7.23 -16.99
CA ALA A 51 3.23 -7.23 -17.72
C ALA A 51 3.11 -6.01 -18.65
N THR A 52 3.52 -4.84 -18.14
CA THR A 52 3.61 -3.61 -18.94
C THR A 52 4.59 -3.78 -20.10
N GLN A 53 5.78 -4.35 -19.83
CA GLN A 53 6.79 -4.60 -20.86
C GLN A 53 6.32 -5.61 -21.92
N LYS A 54 5.62 -6.68 -21.51
CA LYS A 54 5.04 -7.67 -22.43
C LYS A 54 4.04 -7.03 -23.39
N LEU A 55 3.12 -6.20 -22.90
CA LEU A 55 2.15 -5.52 -23.78
C LEU A 55 2.80 -4.51 -24.72
N ASN A 56 3.94 -3.94 -24.33
CA ASN A 56 4.77 -3.09 -25.19
C ASN A 56 5.65 -3.88 -26.18
N GLY A 57 5.46 -5.21 -26.28
CA GLY A 57 6.20 -6.06 -27.22
C GLY A 57 7.66 -6.33 -26.82
N ILE A 58 8.07 -6.02 -25.59
CA ILE A 58 9.44 -6.23 -25.13
C ILE A 58 9.67 -7.74 -24.89
N PRO A 59 10.75 -8.34 -25.44
CA PRO A 59 11.04 -9.76 -25.21
C PRO A 59 11.38 -10.08 -23.75
N ILE A 60 11.01 -11.29 -23.30
CA ILE A 60 11.24 -11.75 -21.92
C ILE A 60 12.70 -11.64 -21.48
N ASN A 61 13.65 -11.97 -22.36
CA ASN A 61 15.07 -11.97 -22.03
C ASN A 61 15.58 -10.55 -21.72
N SER A 62 15.03 -9.52 -22.37
CA SER A 62 15.36 -8.12 -22.08
C SER A 62 14.87 -7.69 -20.71
N VAL A 63 13.66 -8.12 -20.32
CA VAL A 63 13.12 -7.85 -18.98
C VAL A 63 13.92 -8.57 -17.89
N LYS A 64 14.31 -9.83 -18.12
CA LYS A 64 15.09 -10.63 -17.16
C LYS A 64 16.47 -10.06 -16.85
N GLN A 65 17.10 -9.30 -17.75
CA GLN A 65 18.42 -8.68 -17.50
C GLN A 65 18.42 -7.76 -16.26
N ASN A 66 17.27 -7.16 -15.93
CA ASN A 66 17.15 -6.29 -14.76
C ASN A 66 17.10 -7.06 -13.43
N TYR A 67 16.98 -8.39 -13.47
CA TYR A 67 16.66 -9.22 -12.29
C TYR A 67 17.50 -10.50 -12.18
N LEU A 68 18.68 -10.56 -12.83
CA LEU A 68 19.51 -11.78 -12.91
C LEU A 68 19.80 -12.44 -11.55
N ASN A 69 19.83 -11.66 -10.47
CA ASN A 69 20.15 -12.13 -9.11
C ASN A 69 18.92 -12.43 -8.23
N SER A 70 17.69 -12.30 -8.75
CA SER A 70 16.46 -12.50 -7.98
C SER A 70 15.62 -13.63 -8.54
N LYS A 71 15.71 -14.82 -7.90
CA LYS A 71 14.91 -16.00 -8.27
C LYS A 71 13.41 -15.73 -8.26
N LEU A 72 12.92 -15.00 -7.25
CA LEU A 72 11.51 -14.64 -7.12
C LEU A 72 11.07 -13.74 -8.29
N ALA A 73 11.85 -12.70 -8.61
CA ALA A 73 11.53 -11.81 -9.72
C ALA A 73 11.55 -12.56 -11.07
N LEU A 74 12.53 -13.43 -11.30
CA LEU A 74 12.60 -14.24 -12.52
C LEU A 74 11.39 -15.17 -12.65
N ALA A 75 10.93 -15.78 -11.56
CA ALA A 75 9.73 -16.62 -11.54
C ALA A 75 8.46 -15.80 -11.84
N SER A 76 8.32 -14.60 -11.27
CA SER A 76 7.22 -13.67 -11.59
C SER A 76 7.20 -13.31 -13.06
N ILE A 77 8.36 -12.96 -13.64
CA ILE A 77 8.50 -12.65 -15.08
C ILE A 77 8.08 -13.84 -15.94
N ASP A 78 8.53 -15.06 -15.59
CA ASP A 78 8.14 -16.26 -16.33
C ASP A 78 6.63 -16.52 -16.28
N LYS A 79 5.99 -16.33 -15.12
CA LYS A 79 4.53 -16.47 -14.98
C LYS A 79 3.79 -15.45 -15.85
N VAL A 80 4.22 -14.18 -15.83
CA VAL A 80 3.65 -13.12 -16.68
C VAL A 80 3.77 -13.47 -18.16
N TYR A 81 4.95 -13.86 -18.63
CA TYR A 81 5.16 -14.08 -20.06
C TYR A 81 4.41 -15.30 -20.61
N LYS A 82 4.06 -16.26 -19.76
CA LYS A 82 3.22 -17.42 -20.09
C LYS A 82 1.72 -17.17 -19.99
N SER A 83 1.30 -16.06 -19.37
CA SER A 83 -0.13 -15.76 -19.13
C SER A 83 -0.68 -14.80 -20.17
N ASP A 84 -1.95 -14.95 -20.52
CA ASP A 84 -2.67 -14.00 -21.38
C ASP A 84 -3.45 -13.00 -20.52
N PHE A 85 -3.33 -11.70 -20.84
CA PHE A 85 -4.01 -10.62 -20.15
C PHE A 85 -4.04 -9.37 -21.04
N SER A 86 -5.00 -8.47 -20.78
CA SER A 86 -5.16 -7.19 -21.47
C SER A 86 -4.78 -5.98 -20.61
N SER A 87 -4.78 -6.14 -19.28
CA SER A 87 -4.51 -5.09 -18.31
C SER A 87 -3.39 -5.50 -17.35
N PRO A 88 -2.24 -4.82 -17.38
CA PRO A 88 -1.16 -5.07 -16.41
C PRO A 88 -1.61 -4.83 -14.97
N TRP A 89 -2.52 -3.87 -14.76
CA TRP A 89 -3.02 -3.50 -13.44
C TRP A 89 -3.90 -4.61 -12.85
N GLU A 90 -4.88 -5.10 -13.60
CA GLU A 90 -5.77 -6.19 -13.16
C GLU A 90 -4.99 -7.49 -12.99
N PHE A 91 -4.05 -7.76 -13.90
CA PHE A 91 -3.16 -8.92 -13.77
C PHE A 91 -2.32 -8.87 -12.49
N ALA A 92 -1.77 -7.70 -12.14
CA ALA A 92 -0.98 -7.53 -10.93
C ALA A 92 -1.80 -7.76 -9.66
N ILE A 93 -3.05 -7.27 -9.61
CA ILE A 93 -3.96 -7.55 -8.50
C ILE A 93 -4.22 -9.05 -8.38
N THR A 94 -4.60 -9.72 -9.47
CA THR A 94 -4.83 -11.18 -9.46
C THR A 94 -3.57 -11.95 -9.07
N PHE A 95 -2.40 -11.49 -9.51
CA PHE A 95 -1.11 -12.09 -9.16
C PHE A 95 -0.85 -12.00 -7.65
N PHE A 96 -1.15 -10.86 -7.04
CA PHE A 96 -1.01 -10.66 -5.61
C PHE A 96 -1.96 -11.56 -4.82
N GLU A 97 -3.23 -11.60 -5.19
CA GLU A 97 -4.26 -12.45 -4.55
C GLU A 97 -3.81 -13.91 -4.50
N LEU A 98 -3.39 -14.46 -5.65
CA LEU A 98 -2.88 -15.83 -5.74
C LEU A 98 -1.60 -16.04 -4.91
N CYS A 99 -0.69 -15.06 -4.90
CA CYS A 99 0.50 -15.15 -4.06
C CYS A 99 0.15 -15.13 -2.57
N ALA A 100 -0.78 -14.28 -2.15
CA ALA A 100 -1.20 -14.17 -0.77
C ALA A 100 -1.90 -15.45 -0.28
N GLU A 101 -2.69 -16.10 -1.14
CA GLU A 101 -3.27 -17.41 -0.87
C GLU A 101 -2.20 -18.51 -0.78
N GLU A 102 -1.34 -18.64 -1.80
CA GLU A 102 -0.36 -19.72 -1.90
C GLU A 102 0.80 -19.60 -0.90
N VAL A 103 1.30 -18.39 -0.67
CA VAL A 103 2.51 -18.11 0.13
C VAL A 103 2.15 -17.59 1.52
N GLY A 104 1.15 -16.73 1.59
CA GLY A 104 0.70 -16.13 2.85
C GLY A 104 -0.32 -16.97 3.60
N ASN A 105 -0.89 -18.01 2.97
CA ASN A 105 -2.01 -18.77 3.51
C ASN A 105 -3.16 -17.84 3.97
N VAL A 106 -3.34 -16.73 3.26
CA VAL A 106 -4.43 -15.78 3.49
C VAL A 106 -5.57 -16.16 2.55
N PRO A 107 -6.71 -16.65 3.08
CA PRO A 107 -7.85 -17.01 2.24
C PRO A 107 -8.34 -15.83 1.40
N LEU A 108 -8.73 -16.08 0.16
CA LEU A 108 -9.22 -15.03 -0.76
C LEU A 108 -10.43 -14.26 -0.19
N GLU A 109 -11.28 -14.90 0.62
CA GLU A 109 -12.39 -14.23 1.32
C GLU A 109 -11.95 -13.13 2.31
N ARG A 110 -10.67 -13.08 2.66
CA ARG A 110 -10.06 -12.07 3.53
C ARG A 110 -9.14 -11.11 2.78
N ILE A 111 -8.99 -11.21 1.46
CA ILE A 111 -7.93 -10.49 0.73
C ILE A 111 -8.31 -9.06 0.32
N ASP A 112 -9.61 -8.72 0.22
CA ASP A 112 -10.10 -7.41 -0.25
C ASP A 112 -9.38 -6.20 0.37
N TYR A 113 -9.08 -6.25 1.66
CA TYR A 113 -8.38 -5.15 2.34
C TYR A 113 -6.91 -5.07 1.95
N ALA A 114 -6.25 -6.22 1.78
CA ALA A 114 -4.90 -6.29 1.28
C ALA A 114 -4.82 -5.81 -0.18
N ASP A 115 -5.77 -6.16 -1.04
CA ASP A 115 -5.81 -5.68 -2.42
C ASP A 115 -5.98 -4.17 -2.50
N PHE A 116 -6.85 -3.61 -1.66
CA PHE A 116 -6.97 -2.17 -1.53
C PHE A 116 -5.63 -1.52 -1.16
N CYS A 117 -4.89 -2.11 -0.21
CA CYS A 117 -3.58 -1.60 0.19
C CYS A 117 -2.48 -1.82 -0.86
N LEU A 118 -2.52 -2.92 -1.62
CA LEU A 118 -1.66 -3.16 -2.77
C LEU A 118 -1.88 -2.06 -3.82
N GLN A 119 -3.13 -1.72 -4.12
CA GLN A 119 -3.44 -0.68 -5.09
C GLN A 119 -2.88 0.69 -4.66
N ASN A 120 -2.87 1.00 -3.36
CA ASN A 120 -2.19 2.21 -2.87
C ASN A 120 -0.68 2.17 -3.15
N GLN A 121 -0.04 1.02 -2.98
CA GLN A 121 1.36 0.82 -3.37
C GLN A 121 1.59 1.02 -4.87
N MET A 122 0.71 0.47 -5.72
CA MET A 122 0.82 0.61 -7.17
C MET A 122 0.62 2.07 -7.60
N ILE A 123 -0.34 2.80 -6.99
CA ILE A 123 -0.55 4.23 -7.20
C ILE A 123 0.71 5.02 -6.83
N ALA A 124 1.33 4.71 -5.68
CA ALA A 124 2.56 5.36 -5.26
C ALA A 124 3.70 5.16 -6.28
N GLY A 125 3.80 3.97 -6.86
CA GLY A 125 4.76 3.65 -7.92
C GLY A 125 4.58 4.50 -9.17
N VAL A 126 3.34 4.60 -9.67
CA VAL A 126 3.01 5.43 -10.85
C VAL A 126 3.21 6.92 -10.57
N ALA A 127 2.78 7.40 -9.41
CA ALA A 127 3.00 8.80 -9.00
C ALA A 127 4.49 9.13 -8.91
N HIS A 128 5.30 8.19 -8.41
CA HIS A 128 6.76 8.37 -8.33
C HIS A 128 7.40 8.41 -9.72
N GLN A 129 6.90 7.62 -10.67
CA GLN A 129 7.34 7.68 -12.07
C GLN A 129 7.08 9.06 -12.68
N PHE A 130 5.87 9.62 -12.50
CA PHE A 130 5.56 10.99 -12.95
C PHE A 130 6.50 12.01 -12.32
N LYS A 131 6.68 11.97 -11.00
CA LYS A 131 7.63 12.85 -10.29
C LYS A 131 9.05 12.76 -10.86
N THR A 132 9.54 11.54 -11.09
CA THR A 132 10.90 11.29 -11.62
C THR A 132 11.06 11.80 -13.06
N ASN A 133 9.98 11.78 -13.85
CA ASN A 133 9.96 12.34 -15.20
C ASN A 133 9.89 13.88 -15.22
N GLY A 134 9.76 14.53 -14.05
CA GLY A 134 9.63 15.98 -13.94
C GLY A 134 8.17 16.50 -14.05
N ASP A 135 7.19 15.59 -14.10
CA ASP A 135 5.78 15.97 -14.12
C ASP A 135 5.31 16.46 -12.76
N ASN A 136 4.43 17.47 -12.75
CA ASN A 136 3.80 17.97 -11.54
C ASN A 136 2.70 17.02 -11.01
N LYS A 137 2.30 17.20 -9.74
CA LYS A 137 1.32 16.34 -9.09
C LYS A 137 -0.07 16.38 -9.72
N GLU A 138 -0.41 17.48 -10.39
CA GLU A 138 -1.67 17.64 -11.13
C GLU A 138 -1.77 16.65 -12.28
N THR A 139 -0.65 16.27 -12.89
CA THR A 139 -0.60 15.23 -13.92
C THR A 139 -0.95 13.86 -13.34
N ALA A 140 -0.38 13.51 -12.19
CA ALA A 140 -0.72 12.28 -11.47
C ALA A 140 -2.19 12.25 -11.04
N TYR A 141 -2.74 13.36 -10.52
CA TYR A 141 -4.17 13.43 -10.18
C TYR A 141 -5.07 13.22 -11.40
N ARG A 142 -4.72 13.81 -12.55
CA ARG A 142 -5.49 13.65 -13.79
C ARG A 142 -5.44 12.20 -14.28
N PHE A 143 -4.28 11.56 -14.21
CA PHE A 143 -4.12 10.14 -14.57
C PHE A 143 -5.06 9.25 -13.74
N PHE A 144 -5.17 9.51 -12.43
CA PHE A 144 -6.03 8.76 -11.54
C PHE A 144 -7.43 9.36 -11.34
N SER A 145 -7.88 10.30 -12.20
CA SER A 145 -9.13 11.03 -12.00
C SER A 145 -10.40 10.17 -12.02
N ASN A 146 -10.34 9.00 -12.67
CA ASN A 146 -11.43 8.03 -12.67
C ASN A 146 -11.61 7.32 -11.31
N TYR A 147 -10.58 7.33 -10.45
CA TYR A 147 -10.67 6.80 -9.09
C TYR A 147 -11.19 7.90 -8.16
N LYS A 148 -12.49 7.86 -7.83
CA LYS A 148 -13.14 8.81 -6.91
C LYS A 148 -12.80 8.52 -5.44
N SER A 149 -11.51 8.40 -5.10
CA SER A 149 -11.04 8.08 -3.74
C SER A 149 -10.13 9.18 -3.21
N LYS A 150 -10.40 9.64 -1.98
CA LYS A 150 -9.55 10.59 -1.25
C LYS A 150 -8.15 10.01 -1.00
N THR A 151 -8.08 8.71 -0.73
CA THR A 151 -6.82 7.97 -0.49
C THR A 151 -5.86 8.07 -1.67
N VAL A 152 -6.37 8.06 -2.91
CA VAL A 152 -5.53 8.20 -4.11
C VAL A 152 -4.78 9.54 -4.09
N LYS A 153 -5.49 10.63 -3.78
CA LYS A 153 -4.87 11.96 -3.68
C LYS A 153 -3.85 12.03 -2.54
N GLU A 154 -4.18 11.45 -1.39
CA GLU A 154 -3.30 11.40 -0.22
C GLU A 154 -1.99 10.65 -0.53
N VAL A 155 -2.07 9.49 -1.19
CA VAL A 155 -0.88 8.73 -1.63
C VAL A 155 -0.03 9.57 -2.60
N ILE A 156 -0.66 10.23 -3.58
CA ILE A 156 0.05 11.10 -4.53
C ILE A 156 0.73 12.27 -3.80
N ASP A 157 0.03 12.93 -2.88
CA ASP A 157 0.59 14.04 -2.11
C ASP A 157 1.83 13.61 -1.31
N ILE A 158 1.78 12.44 -0.65
CA ILE A 158 2.94 11.90 0.08
C ILE A 158 4.14 11.72 -0.85
N VAL A 159 3.94 11.08 -2.00
CA VAL A 159 5.02 10.86 -3.00
C VAL A 159 5.64 12.17 -3.46
N TYR A 160 4.82 13.19 -3.70
CA TYR A 160 5.30 14.48 -4.18
C TYR A 160 6.00 15.31 -3.11
N ASN A 161 5.53 15.25 -1.86
CA ASN A 161 6.09 16.03 -0.75
C ASN A 161 7.37 15.43 -0.14
N GLU A 162 7.69 14.17 -0.42
CA GLU A 162 8.82 13.47 0.19
C GLU A 162 9.90 13.08 -0.83
N ASN A 163 11.17 13.09 -0.41
CA ASN A 163 12.30 12.65 -1.23
C ASN A 163 12.64 11.18 -0.96
N LYS A 164 11.74 10.30 -1.40
CA LYS A 164 11.89 8.84 -1.29
C LYS A 164 12.24 8.22 -2.64
N THR A 165 12.93 7.08 -2.60
CA THR A 165 13.06 6.21 -3.78
C THR A 165 11.71 5.60 -4.14
N SER A 166 11.56 5.12 -5.38
CA SER A 166 10.32 4.46 -5.82
C SER A 166 9.94 3.30 -4.91
N SER A 167 10.92 2.46 -4.53
CA SER A 167 10.70 1.33 -3.62
C SER A 167 10.26 1.75 -2.22
N GLN A 168 10.84 2.82 -1.66
CA GLN A 168 10.43 3.34 -0.35
C GLN A 168 9.00 3.89 -0.40
N ALA A 169 8.68 4.72 -1.39
CA ALA A 169 7.34 5.28 -1.56
C ALA A 169 6.27 4.18 -1.67
N LYS A 170 6.55 3.14 -2.46
CA LYS A 170 5.71 1.95 -2.61
C LYS A 170 5.49 1.20 -1.29
N LEU A 171 6.58 0.86 -0.60
CA LEU A 171 6.51 0.10 0.67
C LEU A 171 5.83 0.90 1.79
N ASP A 172 6.03 2.21 1.84
CA ASP A 172 5.39 3.06 2.83
C ASP A 172 3.88 3.18 2.60
N ALA A 173 3.45 3.29 1.33
CA ALA A 173 2.03 3.29 0.97
C ALA A 173 1.35 1.94 1.33
N TRP A 174 2.03 0.83 1.09
CA TRP A 174 1.58 -0.49 1.55
C TRP A 174 1.49 -0.57 3.08
N GLY A 175 2.61 -0.30 3.76
CA GLY A 175 2.75 -0.50 5.21
C GLY A 175 1.83 0.40 6.04
N SER A 176 1.64 1.65 5.61
CA SER A 176 0.72 2.60 6.26
C SER A 176 -0.76 2.21 6.09
N CYS A 177 -1.09 1.47 5.03
CA CYS A 177 -2.44 1.00 4.78
C CYS A 177 -2.74 -0.32 5.51
N ILE A 178 -1.90 -1.35 5.31
CA ILE A 178 -2.24 -2.71 5.74
C ILE A 178 -2.20 -2.89 7.26
N GLY A 179 -1.20 -2.28 7.94
CA GLY A 179 -0.90 -2.49 9.35
C GLY A 179 -0.57 -3.95 9.73
N TYR A 180 0.03 -4.18 10.90
CA TYR A 180 0.12 -5.53 11.51
C TYR A 180 0.15 -5.46 13.04
N ALA A 181 -0.22 -6.55 13.71
CA ALA A 181 -0.13 -6.64 15.17
C ALA A 181 1.32 -6.77 15.65
N VAL A 182 1.89 -5.72 16.22
CA VAL A 182 3.06 -5.85 17.10
C VAL A 182 2.51 -6.28 18.46
N TYR A 183 2.79 -7.52 18.89
CA TYR A 183 2.65 -7.89 20.29
C TYR A 183 3.54 -6.95 21.11
N GLN A 184 2.90 -6.11 21.94
CA GLN A 184 3.54 -5.56 23.14
C GLN A 184 3.38 -6.59 24.25
#